data_AF-A0A3C2AAC7-F1
#
_entry.id   AF-A0A3C2AAC7-F1
#
_cell.length_a   1.000
_cell.length_b   1.000
_cell.length_c   1.000
_cell.angle_alpha   90.00
_cell.angle_beta   90.00
_cell.angle_gamma   90.00
#
_symmetry.space_group_name_H-M   'P 1'
#
loop_
_entity.id
_entity.type
_entity.pdbx_description
1 polymer ?
#
loop_
_entity_poly.entity_id
_entity_poly.type
_entity_poly.pdbx_seq_one_letter_code
_entity_poly.pdbx_strand_id
1 'polypeptide(L)'
;MAFFMPKRACKTIEKKDNTEREETMLSETTTIYLNGQWQEAHAANARNYQPTLHAGNGVFELIRAYGTENGPAIWQGKAHFERLRYSANRVHLELPYSTAELASITAELLQRNQLENAFIRAVVYLEPT
;
A
#
# COMPACT_ATOMS: atom_id res chain seq x y z
N MET A 1 0.57 -6.80 3.76
CA MET A 1 0.34 -7.00 2.31
C MET A 1 0.06 -5.65 1.69
N ALA A 2 1.04 -4.92 1.20
CA ALA A 2 0.74 -3.91 0.18
C ALA A 2 0.32 -4.66 -1.10
N PHE A 3 -0.97 -4.99 -1.22
CA PHE A 3 -1.50 -5.65 -2.40
C PHE A 3 -2.12 -4.62 -3.35
N PHE A 4 -1.56 -4.51 -4.53
CA PHE A 4 -2.19 -3.96 -5.73
C PHE A 4 -2.84 -5.14 -6.48
N MET A 5 -4.10 -5.01 -6.91
CA MET A 5 -4.68 -5.91 -7.94
C MET A 5 -5.74 -5.19 -8.79
N PRO A 6 -5.86 -5.50 -10.10
CA PRO A 6 -6.71 -4.76 -11.04
C PRO A 6 -8.04 -5.43 -11.41
N LYS A 7 -8.96 -4.54 -11.82
CA LYS A 7 -10.05 -4.61 -12.81
C LYS A 7 -11.18 -5.65 -12.65
N ARG A 8 -12.33 -5.12 -12.20
CA ARG A 8 -13.49 -4.95 -13.09
C ARG A 8 -13.74 -3.45 -13.31
N ALA A 9 -13.07 -2.87 -14.30
CA ALA A 9 -13.57 -1.68 -14.97
C ALA A 9 -14.15 -2.18 -16.30
N CYS A 10 -15.48 -2.19 -16.35
CA CYS A 10 -16.24 -2.18 -17.59
C CYS A 10 -15.62 -1.12 -18.52
N LYS A 11 -15.22 -1.51 -19.74
CA LYS A 11 -14.86 -0.55 -20.79
C LYS A 11 -16.10 0.28 -21.13
N THR A 12 -15.93 1.60 -21.22
CA THR A 12 -16.31 2.52 -22.33
C THR A 12 -16.00 3.93 -21.78
N ILE A 13 -15.14 4.74 -22.40
CA ILE A 13 -15.47 5.77 -23.40
C ILE A 13 -14.24 6.05 -24.28
N GLU A 14 -14.48 6.27 -25.57
CA GLU A 14 -13.53 6.76 -26.58
C GLU A 14 -13.29 8.29 -26.50
N LYS A 15 -12.04 8.67 -26.83
CA LYS A 15 -11.52 9.91 -27.47
C LYS A 15 -11.09 11.15 -26.65
N LYS A 16 -9.87 11.56 -27.06
CA LYS A 16 -9.23 12.89 -27.19
C LYS A 16 -8.78 13.64 -25.93
N ASP A 17 -7.57 14.18 -26.06
CA ASP A 17 -6.83 15.12 -25.20
C ASP A 17 -6.06 14.55 -24.00
N ASN A 18 -4.86 14.07 -24.33
CA ASN A 18 -3.56 14.39 -23.73
C ASN A 18 -3.53 14.79 -22.23
N THR A 19 -3.79 13.85 -21.33
CA THR A 19 -3.21 13.81 -19.97
C THR A 19 -3.32 12.39 -19.43
N GLU A 20 -2.55 11.45 -19.97
CA GLU A 20 -2.53 10.08 -19.45
C GLU A 20 -1.70 10.05 -18.17
N ARG A 21 -2.37 9.92 -17.02
CA ARG A 21 -1.71 9.63 -15.74
C ARG A 21 -1.34 8.15 -15.78
N GLU A 22 -0.06 7.84 -15.98
CA GLU A 22 0.46 6.49 -15.82
C GLU A 22 0.25 6.03 -14.37
N GLU A 23 -0.77 5.22 -14.14
CA GLU A 23 -0.88 4.40 -12.94
C GLU A 23 0.13 3.25 -13.07
N THR A 24 1.31 3.40 -12.48
CA THR A 24 2.31 2.33 -12.43
C THR A 24 1.75 1.15 -11.63
N MET A 25 1.36 0.08 -12.34
CA MET A 25 1.02 -1.22 -11.76
C MET A 25 2.26 -1.89 -11.19
N LEU A 26 2.10 -2.84 -10.25
CA LEU A 26 3.19 -3.67 -9.76
C LEU A 26 3.95 -4.31 -10.93
N SER A 27 5.21 -3.96 -11.08
CA SER A 27 6.16 -4.65 -11.96
C SER A 27 6.78 -5.83 -11.22
N GLU A 28 7.43 -6.75 -11.95
CA GLU A 28 8.18 -7.86 -11.35
C GLU A 28 9.25 -7.37 -10.35
N THR A 29 9.79 -6.17 -10.59
CA THR A 29 10.84 -5.52 -9.78
C THR A 29 10.32 -4.60 -8.67
N THR A 30 9.00 -4.44 -8.52
CA THR A 30 8.46 -3.53 -7.51
C THR A 30 8.78 -4.06 -6.11
N THR A 31 9.44 -3.26 -5.29
CA THR A 31 9.76 -3.61 -3.91
C THR A 31 8.56 -3.33 -3.01
N ILE A 32 8.21 -4.28 -2.15
CA ILE A 32 7.20 -4.14 -1.11
C ILE A 32 7.80 -4.37 0.27
N TYR A 33 7.12 -3.87 1.31
CA TYR A 33 7.40 -4.20 2.69
C TYR A 33 6.35 -5.19 3.20
N LEU A 34 6.79 -6.36 3.65
CA LEU A 34 5.93 -7.42 4.16
C LEU A 34 6.55 -8.03 5.41
N ASN A 35 5.81 -7.97 6.53
CA ASN A 35 6.16 -8.61 7.81
C ASN A 35 7.61 -8.38 8.28
N GLY A 36 8.09 -7.14 8.20
CA GLY A 36 9.44 -6.80 8.65
C GLY A 36 10.51 -6.88 7.55
N GLN A 37 10.16 -7.37 6.36
CA GLN A 37 11.12 -7.65 5.28
C GLN A 37 10.79 -6.88 4.00
N TRP A 38 11.85 -6.45 3.31
CA TRP A 38 11.77 -5.93 1.95
C TRP A 38 11.87 -7.09 0.97
N GLN A 39 10.94 -7.15 0.02
CA GLN A 39 10.89 -8.22 -0.97
C GLN A 39 10.32 -7.71 -2.29
N GLU A 40 10.58 -8.44 -3.36
CA GLU A 40 9.97 -8.16 -4.66
C GLU A 40 8.49 -8.61 -4.66
N ALA A 41 7.65 -7.81 -5.32
CA ALA A 41 6.21 -8.03 -5.37
C ALA A 41 5.86 -9.39 -5.97
N HIS A 42 6.61 -9.85 -6.98
CA HIS A 42 6.38 -11.15 -7.63
C HIS A 42 6.68 -12.34 -6.69
N ALA A 43 7.59 -12.16 -5.72
CA ALA A 43 7.91 -13.17 -4.71
C ALA A 43 6.88 -13.19 -3.57
N ALA A 44 6.01 -12.19 -3.48
CA ALA A 44 4.99 -12.06 -2.45
C ALA A 44 3.73 -12.87 -2.80
N ASN A 45 3.70 -14.14 -2.39
CA ASN A 45 2.51 -14.97 -2.57
C ASN A 45 1.51 -14.78 -1.44
N ALA A 46 0.31 -14.31 -1.78
CA ALA A 46 -0.85 -14.45 -0.89
C ALA A 46 -1.19 -15.94 -0.77
N ARG A 47 -1.29 -16.45 0.46
CA ARG A 47 -1.73 -17.84 0.66
C ARG A 47 -3.22 -17.93 0.38
N ASN A 48 -3.63 -18.90 -0.44
CA ASN A 48 -5.04 -19.11 -0.83
C ASN A 48 -5.99 -19.31 0.38
N TYR A 49 -5.47 -19.71 1.54
CA TYR A 49 -6.22 -19.96 2.77
C TYR A 49 -6.05 -18.86 3.83
N GLN A 50 -5.80 -17.62 3.41
CA GLN A 50 -5.77 -16.48 4.34
C GLN A 50 -7.18 -16.20 4.89
N PRO A 51 -7.38 -16.16 6.23
CA PRO A 51 -8.68 -15.85 6.83
C PRO A 51 -9.26 -14.53 6.34
N THR A 52 -8.39 -13.55 6.06
CA THR A 52 -8.78 -12.25 5.49
C THR A 52 -9.43 -12.37 4.11
N LEU A 53 -8.98 -13.30 3.26
CA LEU A 53 -9.56 -13.51 1.93
C LEU A 53 -10.96 -14.14 2.02
N HIS A 54 -11.18 -15.01 3.00
CA HIS A 54 -12.44 -15.74 3.18
C HIS A 54 -13.48 -14.97 4.00
N ALA A 55 -13.03 -14.22 5.01
CA ALA A 55 -13.90 -13.59 6.01
C ALA A 55 -13.81 -12.05 6.02
N GLY A 56 -12.92 -11.44 5.23
CA GLY A 56 -12.80 -9.98 5.11
C GLY A 56 -12.18 -9.29 6.33
N ASN A 57 -11.61 -10.03 7.28
CA ASN A 57 -11.01 -9.45 8.49
C ASN A 57 -9.64 -8.81 8.19
N GLY A 58 -9.65 -7.57 7.74
CA GLY A 58 -8.47 -6.77 7.42
C GLY A 58 -8.79 -5.28 7.45
N VAL A 59 -7.75 -4.46 7.61
CA VAL A 59 -7.85 -2.99 7.54
C VAL A 59 -6.84 -2.45 6.56
N PHE A 60 -7.18 -1.36 5.89
CA PHE A 60 -6.26 -0.71 4.96
C PHE A 60 -6.36 0.81 5.00
N GLU A 61 -5.29 1.45 4.52
CA GLU A 61 -5.24 2.87 4.20
C GLU A 61 -4.79 3.06 2.76
N LEU A 62 -5.36 4.09 2.10
CA LEU A 62 -4.88 4.58 0.83
C LEU A 62 -4.28 5.97 1.05
N ILE A 63 -2.96 6.05 0.92
CA ILE A 63 -2.16 7.21 1.27
C ILE A 63 -1.58 7.81 -0.01
N ARG A 64 -1.54 9.13 -0.10
CA ARG A 64 -0.96 9.83 -1.25
C ARG A 64 0.40 10.43 -0.91
N ALA A 65 1.36 10.23 -1.80
CA ALA A 65 2.61 10.98 -1.82
C ALA A 65 2.67 11.90 -3.03
N TYR A 66 3.37 13.02 -2.86
CA TYR A 66 3.61 14.03 -3.87
C TYR A 66 5.10 14.35 -3.94
N GLY A 67 5.60 14.54 -5.16
CA GLY A 67 6.94 15.07 -5.37
C GLY A 67 7.02 16.50 -4.82
N THR A 68 8.12 16.81 -4.12
CA THR A 68 8.44 18.17 -3.66
C THR A 68 9.88 18.49 -3.99
N GLU A 69 10.30 19.74 -3.84
CA GLU A 69 11.69 20.17 -4.03
C GLU A 69 12.69 19.39 -3.15
N ASN A 70 12.23 18.86 -2.02
CA ASN A 70 13.05 18.08 -1.08
C ASN A 70 12.85 16.56 -1.21
N GLY A 71 12.23 16.11 -2.30
CA GLY A 71 11.86 14.71 -2.52
C GLY A 71 10.39 14.41 -2.17
N PRO A 72 9.97 13.14 -2.26
CA PRO A 72 8.57 12.76 -2.05
C PRO A 72 8.11 12.98 -0.60
N ALA A 73 6.94 13.61 -0.45
CA ALA A 73 6.30 13.86 0.84
C ALA A 73 4.94 13.16 0.93
N ILE A 74 4.69 12.51 2.07
CA ILE A 74 3.43 11.82 2.36
C ILE A 74 2.40 12.84 2.85
N TRP A 75 1.29 13.00 2.13
CA TRP A 75 0.21 13.89 2.53
C TRP A 75 -0.51 13.35 3.78
N GLN A 76 -0.58 14.17 4.83
CA GLN A 76 -1.23 13.83 6.10
C GLN A 76 -0.81 12.46 6.69
N GLY A 77 0.45 12.03 6.49
CA GLY A 77 0.92 10.69 6.87
C GLY A 77 0.60 10.30 8.31
N LYS A 78 0.80 11.22 9.27
CA LYS A 78 0.46 10.99 10.68
C LYS A 78 -1.00 10.57 10.88
N ALA A 79 -1.95 11.29 10.28
CA ALA A 79 -3.37 11.02 10.42
C ALA A 79 -3.77 9.68 9.78
N HIS A 80 -3.20 9.35 8.62
CA HIS A 80 -3.41 8.05 7.98
C HIS A 80 -2.92 6.89 8.87
N PHE A 81 -1.69 6.97 9.39
CA PHE A 81 -1.13 5.89 10.20
C PHE A 81 -1.77 5.78 11.59
N GLU A 82 -2.21 6.89 12.19
CA GLU A 82 -3.03 6.85 13.41
C GLU A 82 -4.37 6.15 13.15
N ARG A 83 -5.04 6.45 12.04
CA ARG A 83 -6.31 5.80 11.66
C ARG A 83 -6.12 4.32 11.32
N LEU A 84 -5.01 3.94 10.69
CA LEU A 84 -4.67 2.55 10.44
C LEU A 84 -4.50 1.76 11.74
N ARG A 85 -3.71 2.30 12.68
CA ARG A 85 -3.48 1.69 14.00
C ARG A 85 -4.76 1.59 14.82
N TYR A 86 -5.57 2.66 14.83
CA TYR A 86 -6.88 2.65 15.46
C TYR A 86 -7.78 1.55 14.86
N SER A 87 -7.88 1.49 13.53
CA SER A 87 -8.72 0.49 12.85
C SER A 87 -8.25 -0.93 13.14
N ALA A 88 -6.93 -1.19 13.06
CA ALA A 88 -6.36 -2.51 13.36
C ALA A 88 -6.69 -2.95 14.79
N ASN A 89 -6.53 -2.06 15.77
CA ASN A 89 -6.87 -2.33 17.16
C ASN A 89 -8.37 -2.67 17.36
N ARG A 90 -9.27 -1.98 16.65
CA ARG A 90 -10.73 -2.20 16.75
C ARG A 90 -11.19 -3.56 16.23
N VAL A 91 -10.40 -4.18 15.35
CA VAL A 91 -10.68 -5.53 14.81
C VAL A 91 -9.70 -6.58 15.36
N HIS A 92 -8.99 -6.27 16.44
CA HIS A 92 -8.04 -7.17 17.10
C HIS A 92 -6.91 -7.68 16.20
N LEU A 93 -6.49 -6.87 15.24
CA LEU A 93 -5.29 -7.12 14.44
C LEU A 93 -4.07 -6.47 15.11
N GLU A 94 -3.01 -7.25 15.25
CA GLU A 94 -1.73 -6.76 15.77
C GLU A 94 -1.00 -5.95 14.70
N LEU A 95 -0.62 -4.72 15.04
CA LEU A 95 0.21 -3.85 14.22
C LEU A 95 1.38 -3.36 15.07
N PRO A 96 2.54 -4.05 15.08
CA PRO A 96 3.65 -3.78 16.00
C PRO A 96 4.52 -2.61 15.52
N TYR A 97 3.92 -1.57 14.95
CA TYR A 97 4.61 -0.37 14.50
C TYR A 97 3.94 0.88 15.05
N SER A 98 4.76 1.81 15.50
CA SER A 98 4.36 3.17 15.79
C SER A 98 4.03 3.93 14.51
N THR A 99 3.29 5.04 14.66
CA THR A 99 2.99 5.97 13.57
C THR A 99 4.27 6.49 12.89
N ALA A 100 5.34 6.70 13.66
CA ALA A 100 6.62 7.17 13.15
C ALA A 100 7.34 6.10 12.32
N GLU A 101 7.39 4.85 12.80
CA GLU A 101 7.98 3.73 12.06
C GLU A 101 7.24 3.49 10.74
N LEU A 102 5.90 3.54 10.73
CA LEU A 102 5.11 3.40 9.51
C LEU A 102 5.42 4.51 8.48
N ALA A 103 5.63 5.74 8.95
CA ALA A 103 6.05 6.84 8.10
C ALA A 103 7.45 6.63 7.52
N SER A 104 8.41 6.18 8.34
CA SER A 104 9.76 5.85 7.90
C SER A 104 9.79 4.72 6.88
N ILE A 105 9.06 3.62 7.14
CA ILE A 105 8.91 2.50 6.21
C ILE A 105 8.32 2.99 4.88
N THR A 106 7.30 3.85 4.93
CA THR A 106 6.67 4.36 3.71
C THR A 106 7.60 5.29 2.93
N ALA A 107 8.42 6.10 3.61
CA ALA A 107 9.44 6.92 2.95
C ALA A 107 10.51 6.06 2.26
N GLU A 108 10.99 5.01 2.93
CA GLU A 108 11.95 4.06 2.35
C GLU A 108 11.35 3.29 1.16
N LEU A 109 10.06 2.93 1.24
CA LEU A 109 9.33 2.28 0.13
C LEU A 109 9.32 3.17 -1.12
N LEU A 110 9.05 4.47 -0.96
CA LEU A 110 9.07 5.43 -2.07
C LEU A 110 10.47 5.57 -2.66
N GLN A 111 11.49 5.64 -1.81
CA GLN A 111 12.89 5.72 -2.24
C GLN A 111 13.34 4.48 -3.02
N ARG A 112 13.09 3.28 -2.50
CA ARG A 112 13.48 2.00 -3.13
C ARG A 112 12.86 1.81 -4.51
N ASN A 113 11.62 2.29 -4.69
CA ASN A 113 10.90 2.20 -5.95
C ASN A 113 11.07 3.45 -6.84
N GLN A 114 11.87 4.44 -6.43
CA GLN A 114 12.10 5.69 -7.18
C GLN A 114 10.80 6.44 -7.51
N LEU A 115 9.86 6.46 -6.55
CA LEU A 115 8.54 7.05 -6.71
C LEU A 115 8.47 8.45 -6.09
N GLU A 116 8.15 9.43 -6.92
CA GLU A 116 7.90 10.81 -6.45
C GLU A 116 6.42 11.07 -6.16
N ASN A 117 5.56 10.65 -7.09
CA ASN A 117 4.11 10.81 -7.01
C ASN A 117 3.46 9.43 -6.98
N ALA A 118 2.87 9.04 -5.85
CA ALA A 118 2.39 7.68 -5.67
C ALA A 118 1.15 7.57 -4.80
N PHE A 119 0.37 6.51 -5.03
CA PHE A 119 -0.57 6.00 -4.06
C PHE A 119 0.05 4.80 -3.34
N ILE A 120 0.07 4.87 -2.02
CA ILE A 120 0.56 3.80 -1.15
C ILE A 120 -0.65 3.11 -0.53
N ARG A 121 -0.66 1.78 -0.56
CA ARG A 121 -1.67 0.97 0.11
C ARG A 121 -1.04 0.23 1.29
N ALA A 122 -1.34 0.68 2.50
CA ALA A 122 -0.96 -0.02 3.73
C ALA A 122 -2.10 -0.97 4.11
N VAL A 123 -1.82 -2.26 4.28
CA VAL A 123 -2.84 -3.26 4.67
C VAL A 123 -2.33 -4.12 5.81
N VAL A 124 -3.16 -4.23 6.83
CA VAL A 124 -3.01 -5.14 7.97
C VAL A 124 -4.09 -6.21 7.85
N TYR A 125 -3.69 -7.46 7.96
CA TYR A 125 -4.56 -8.60 7.70
C TYR A 125 -4.09 -9.78 8.55
N LEU A 126 -5.00 -10.72 8.80
CA LEU A 126 -4.73 -11.89 9.61
C LEU A 126 -3.88 -12.89 8.82
N GLU A 127 -2.75 -13.29 9.38
CA GLU A 127 -1.97 -14.41 8.85
C GLU A 127 -2.54 -15.74 9.35
N PRO A 128 -2.62 -16.76 8.49
CA PRO A 128 -2.92 -18.11 8.96
C PRO A 128 -1.75 -18.59 9.83
N THR A 129 -2.03 -18.81 11.12
CA THR A 129 -1.18 -19.58 12.05
C THR A 129 -0.90 -20.98 11.52
#